data_AF-A0AAJ1CTS0-F1
#
_entry.id   AF-A0AAJ1CTS0-F1
#
_cell.length_a   1.000
_cell.length_b   1.000
_cell.length_c   1.000
_cell.angle_alpha   90.00
_cell.angle_beta   90.00
_cell.angle_gamma   90.00
#
_symmetry.space_group_name_H-M   'P 1'
#
loop_
_entity.id
_entity.type
_entity.pdbx_description
1 polymer ?
#
loop_
_entity_poly.entity_id
_entity_poly.type
_entity_poly.pdbx_seq_one_letter_code
_entity_poly.pdbx_strand_id
1 'polypeptide(L)'
;MKNFKTILILISLLFLTACSNVKTIPKYEKKDNVTWKEVKPPVIVLDLEPGDIIVKEKTLNPIGMFGHVAVMKNDRIIVDYPKLGNKSYTIDVDYWLEKGRDILVLRYKDMNDEFKKRLIKNMEKYFGKNYKISSDRMNTDGFYCSQYVWYIYYITAQEMGFELDLDSDGGNFVLPYDFINSPYLEIVN
;
A
#
# COMPACT_ATOMS: atom_id res chain seq x y z
N MET A 1 11.01 -37.99 -32.66
CA MET A 1 10.04 -37.05 -32.07
C MET A 1 9.69 -37.31 -30.60
N LYS A 2 10.35 -38.23 -29.87
CA LYS A 2 10.10 -38.45 -28.42
C LYS A 2 10.87 -37.48 -27.52
N ASN A 3 12.06 -37.03 -27.95
CA ASN A 3 12.98 -36.26 -27.10
C ASN A 3 12.64 -34.76 -27.01
N PHE A 4 11.87 -34.21 -27.96
CA PHE A 4 11.54 -32.77 -27.95
C PHE A 4 10.51 -32.43 -26.85
N LYS A 5 9.53 -33.32 -26.60
CA LYS A 5 8.59 -33.18 -25.49
C LYS A 5 9.28 -33.31 -24.13
N THR A 6 10.25 -34.22 -24.01
CA THR A 6 11.01 -34.40 -22.77
C THR A 6 11.91 -33.20 -22.48
N ILE A 7 12.52 -32.60 -23.51
CA ILE A 7 13.29 -31.35 -23.38
C ILE A 7 12.40 -30.18 -22.97
N LEU A 8 11.19 -30.06 -23.55
CA LEU A 8 10.24 -29.00 -23.18
C LEU A 8 9.75 -29.14 -21.72
N ILE A 9 9.55 -30.38 -21.25
CA ILE A 9 9.18 -30.69 -19.87
C ILE A 9 10.34 -30.42 -18.91
N LEU A 10 11.58 -30.71 -19.29
CA LEU A 10 12.76 -30.38 -18.48
C LEU A 10 12.97 -28.86 -18.38
N ILE A 11 12.75 -28.13 -19.47
CA ILE A 11 12.83 -26.66 -19.49
C ILE A 11 11.72 -26.05 -18.62
N SER A 12 10.49 -26.58 -18.66
CA SER A 12 9.42 -26.11 -17.77
C SER A 12 9.67 -26.45 -16.29
N LEU A 13 10.29 -27.60 -15.99
CA LEU A 13 10.74 -27.96 -14.63
C LEU A 13 11.89 -27.08 -14.12
N LEU A 14 12.78 -26.63 -15.00
CA LEU A 14 13.84 -25.66 -14.67
C LEU A 14 13.26 -24.27 -14.38
N PHE A 15 12.22 -23.83 -15.11
CA PHE A 15 11.50 -22.59 -14.78
C PHE A 15 10.70 -22.68 -13.47
N LEU A 16 10.22 -23.88 -13.09
CA LEU A 16 9.51 -24.09 -11.82
C LEU A 16 10.45 -24.21 -10.61
N THR A 17 11.72 -24.57 -10.79
CA THR A 17 12.70 -24.74 -9.70
C THR A 17 13.66 -23.56 -9.55
N ALA A 18 13.84 -22.73 -10.58
CA ALA A 18 14.68 -21.54 -10.55
C ALA A 18 14.12 -20.37 -9.70
N CYS A 19 12.88 -20.46 -9.20
CA CYS A 19 12.30 -19.46 -8.29
C CYS A 19 12.50 -19.80 -6.79
N SER A 20 13.31 -20.81 -6.44
CA SER A 20 13.56 -21.19 -5.05
C SER A 20 14.76 -20.51 -4.38
N ASN A 21 15.53 -19.70 -5.13
CA ASN A 21 16.74 -19.01 -4.60
C ASN A 21 16.94 -17.58 -5.11
N VAL A 22 15.91 -16.95 -5.68
CA VAL A 22 15.90 -15.48 -5.70
C VAL A 22 15.61 -15.05 -4.27
N LYS A 23 16.34 -14.08 -3.73
CA LYS A 23 15.92 -13.34 -2.53
C LYS A 23 14.63 -12.58 -2.89
N THR A 24 13.53 -13.30 -3.05
CA THR A 24 12.22 -12.76 -3.37
C THR A 24 11.54 -12.38 -2.08
N ILE A 25 11.29 -11.08 -1.98
CA ILE A 25 10.45 -10.42 -0.97
C ILE A 25 11.21 -10.28 0.36
N PRO A 26 11.37 -9.06 0.91
CA PRO A 26 11.66 -8.93 2.33
C PRO A 26 10.47 -9.57 3.02
N LYS A 27 10.74 -10.75 3.58
CA LYS A 27 9.83 -11.44 4.47
C LYS A 27 9.36 -10.39 5.46
N TYR A 28 8.08 -10.06 5.46
CA TYR A 28 7.49 -9.24 6.50
C TYR A 28 7.95 -9.82 7.84
N GLU A 29 8.88 -9.14 8.49
CA GLU A 29 9.26 -9.46 9.85
C GLU A 29 8.11 -8.93 10.69
N LYS A 30 7.27 -9.85 11.17
CA LYS A 30 6.21 -9.53 12.11
C LYS A 30 6.89 -8.91 13.33
N LYS A 31 6.88 -7.58 13.42
CA LYS A 31 7.35 -6.87 14.60
C LYS A 31 6.50 -7.33 15.79
N ASP A 32 7.15 -7.64 16.91
CA ASP A 32 6.49 -8.15 18.13
C ASP A 32 5.41 -7.19 18.69
N ASN A 33 5.37 -5.95 18.19
CA ASN A 33 4.55 -4.86 18.71
C ASN A 33 3.37 -4.48 17.78
N VAL A 34 3.17 -5.20 16.66
CA VAL A 34 2.08 -4.91 15.72
C VAL A 34 0.80 -5.59 16.19
N THR A 35 -0.11 -4.81 16.76
CA THR A 35 -1.45 -5.27 17.13
C THR A 35 -2.45 -4.79 16.08
N TRP A 36 -2.97 -5.72 15.29
CA TRP A 36 -4.03 -5.44 14.33
C TRP A 36 -5.34 -5.12 15.06
N LYS A 37 -6.08 -4.11 14.59
CA LYS A 37 -7.37 -3.72 15.15
C LYS A 37 -8.50 -4.40 14.40
N GLU A 38 -9.30 -5.16 15.15
CA GLU A 38 -10.48 -5.82 14.61
C GLU A 38 -11.59 -4.80 14.31
N VAL A 39 -12.17 -4.89 13.11
CA VAL A 39 -13.30 -4.05 12.69
C VAL A 39 -14.62 -4.62 13.21
N LYS A 40 -15.11 -4.09 14.35
CA LYS A 40 -16.41 -4.45 14.96
C LYS A 40 -17.45 -3.32 14.84
N PRO A 41 -18.71 -3.61 14.46
CA PRO A 41 -19.83 -2.67 14.62
C PRO A 41 -20.20 -2.45 16.10
N PRO A 42 -20.79 -1.30 16.48
CA PRO A 42 -21.00 -0.10 15.67
C PRO A 42 -19.83 0.86 15.86
N VAL A 43 -19.02 1.03 14.81
CA VAL A 43 -17.92 2.01 14.72
C VAL A 43 -16.71 1.70 15.60
N ILE A 44 -15.55 1.54 14.96
CA ILE A 44 -14.27 1.67 15.68
C ILE A 44 -14.08 3.18 15.89
N VAL A 45 -14.03 3.63 17.15
CA VAL A 45 -13.55 4.98 17.44
C VAL A 45 -12.04 4.97 17.18
N LEU A 46 -11.65 5.36 15.98
CA LEU A 46 -10.26 5.58 15.60
C LEU A 46 -9.98 7.08 15.69
N ASP A 47 -8.90 7.46 16.36
CA ASP A 47 -8.39 8.83 16.36
C ASP A 47 -7.68 9.13 15.03
N LEU A 48 -8.46 9.20 13.95
CA LEU A 48 -7.95 9.36 12.58
C LEU A 48 -7.67 10.83 12.25
N GLU A 49 -6.50 11.04 11.66
CA GLU A 49 -6.07 12.34 11.18
C GLU A 49 -5.90 12.38 9.65
N PRO A 50 -6.03 13.57 9.02
CA PRO A 50 -5.63 13.74 7.63
C PRO A 50 -4.17 13.30 7.42
N GLY A 51 -3.96 12.43 6.44
CA GLY A 51 -2.69 11.83 6.12
C GLY A 51 -2.50 10.41 6.69
N ASP A 52 -3.25 9.99 7.70
CA ASP A 52 -3.13 8.64 8.24
C ASP A 52 -3.30 7.59 7.13
N ILE A 53 -2.43 6.59 7.16
CA ILE A 53 -2.42 5.48 6.21
C ILE A 53 -3.10 4.29 6.88
N ILE A 54 -4.21 3.81 6.30
CA ILE A 54 -4.90 2.63 6.83
C ILE A 54 -4.53 1.42 5.99
N VAL A 55 -3.87 0.45 6.61
CA VAL A 55 -3.50 -0.83 6.00
C VAL A 55 -4.51 -1.88 6.44
N LYS A 56 -5.05 -2.64 5.49
CA LYS A 56 -5.88 -3.83 5.74
C LYS A 56 -5.02 -5.09 5.66
N GLU A 57 -5.25 -6.03 6.57
CA GLU A 57 -4.49 -7.28 6.65
C GLU A 57 -4.58 -8.09 5.34
N LYS A 58 -3.53 -8.86 5.05
CA LYS A 58 -3.54 -9.86 3.97
C LYS A 58 -4.65 -10.89 4.19
N THR A 59 -5.27 -11.33 3.10
CA THR A 59 -6.24 -12.43 3.12
C THR A 59 -5.77 -13.57 2.22
N LEU A 60 -6.36 -14.75 2.37
CA LEU A 60 -6.00 -15.95 1.58
C LEU A 60 -6.50 -15.91 0.12
N ASN A 61 -7.21 -14.86 -0.31
CA ASN A 61 -7.71 -14.75 -1.66
C ASN A 61 -6.74 -13.96 -2.57
N PRO A 62 -6.73 -14.18 -3.90
CA PRO A 62 -5.78 -13.54 -4.81
C PRO A 62 -5.82 -12.01 -4.80
N ILE A 63 -6.96 -11.42 -4.45
CA ILE A 63 -7.13 -9.96 -4.42
C ILE A 63 -6.49 -9.36 -3.16
N GLY A 64 -6.58 -10.05 -2.02
CA GLY A 64 -6.12 -9.57 -0.73
C GLY A 64 -4.79 -10.15 -0.26
N MET A 65 -4.13 -11.03 -1.02
CA MET A 65 -2.87 -11.68 -0.61
C MET A 65 -1.70 -10.70 -0.38
N PHE A 66 -1.80 -9.46 -0.90
CA PHE A 66 -0.82 -8.39 -0.68
C PHE A 66 -1.25 -7.37 0.38
N GLY A 67 -2.44 -7.51 0.94
CA GLY A 67 -3.06 -6.48 1.79
C GLY A 67 -3.83 -5.47 0.95
N HIS A 68 -4.22 -4.36 1.56
CA HIS A 68 -4.75 -3.18 0.85
C HIS A 68 -4.44 -1.94 1.67
N VAL A 69 -4.39 -0.77 1.04
CA VAL A 69 -4.04 0.46 1.74
C VAL A 69 -4.77 1.65 1.14
N ALA A 70 -5.18 2.57 2.01
CA ALA A 70 -5.75 3.85 1.66
C ALA A 70 -5.16 4.94 2.55
N VAL A 71 -5.42 6.20 2.21
CA VAL A 71 -4.97 7.37 2.97
C VAL A 71 -6.16 8.24 3.36
N MET A 72 -6.18 8.73 4.59
CA MET A 72 -7.18 9.67 5.08
C MET A 72 -7.00 11.03 4.41
N LYS A 73 -8.02 11.51 3.68
CA LYS A 73 -8.08 12.88 3.18
C LYS A 73 -8.39 13.86 4.31
N ASN A 74 -9.28 13.46 5.20
CA ASN A 74 -9.64 14.16 6.43
C ASN A 74 -9.99 13.14 7.52
N ASP A 75 -10.62 13.57 8.61
CA ASP A 75 -11.02 12.74 9.76
C ASP A 75 -12.05 11.63 9.43
N ARG A 76 -12.75 11.72 8.29
CA ARG A 76 -13.79 10.75 7.90
C ARG A 76 -13.62 10.14 6.52
N ILE A 77 -12.99 10.84 5.59
CA ILE A 77 -12.96 10.49 4.18
C ILE A 77 -11.59 9.95 3.82
N ILE A 78 -11.57 8.79 3.17
CA ILE A 78 -10.36 8.21 2.59
C ILE A 78 -10.26 8.48 1.08
N VAL A 79 -9.05 8.40 0.55
CA VAL A 79 -8.77 8.22 -0.87
C VAL A 79 -8.29 6.80 -1.11
N ASP A 80 -8.92 6.10 -2.05
CA ASP A 80 -8.59 4.71 -2.37
C ASP A 80 -8.42 4.48 -3.87
N TYR A 81 -7.50 3.58 -4.22
CA TYR A 81 -7.32 2.97 -5.53
C TYR A 81 -7.65 1.49 -5.42
N PRO A 82 -8.88 1.06 -5.76
CA PRO A 82 -9.40 -0.23 -5.28
C PRO A 82 -8.84 -1.42 -6.05
N LYS A 83 -8.96 -1.44 -7.39
CA LYS A 83 -8.56 -2.55 -8.26
C LYS A 83 -8.63 -2.18 -9.74
N LEU A 84 -8.04 -3.03 -10.57
CA LEU A 84 -8.05 -2.90 -12.03
C LEU A 84 -9.47 -2.66 -12.59
N GLY A 85 -9.56 -1.79 -13.59
CA GLY A 85 -10.83 -1.39 -14.23
C GLY A 85 -11.61 -0.30 -13.49
N ASN A 86 -11.13 0.16 -12.33
CA ASN A 86 -11.74 1.25 -11.56
C ASN A 86 -10.82 2.47 -11.55
N LYS A 87 -11.40 3.63 -11.30
CA LYS A 87 -10.67 4.86 -10.94
C LYS A 87 -10.51 4.94 -9.43
N SER A 88 -9.65 5.84 -8.96
CA SER A 88 -9.68 6.21 -7.56
C SER A 88 -11.03 6.80 -7.17
N TYR A 89 -11.39 6.65 -5.90
CA TYR A 89 -12.61 7.22 -5.34
C TYR A 89 -12.36 7.68 -3.91
N THR A 90 -13.33 8.44 -3.41
CA THR A 90 -13.40 8.81 -2.00
C THR A 90 -14.62 8.17 -1.36
N ILE A 91 -14.50 7.74 -0.12
CA ILE A 91 -15.59 7.14 0.64
C ILE A 91 -15.39 7.46 2.13
N ASP A 92 -16.46 7.45 2.90
CA ASP A 92 -16.36 7.51 4.36
C ASP A 92 -15.68 6.22 4.87
N VAL A 93 -14.79 6.39 5.83
CA VAL A 93 -13.96 5.33 6.41
C VAL A 93 -14.81 4.19 6.96
N ASP A 94 -15.98 4.48 7.53
CA ASP A 94 -16.87 3.47 8.11
C ASP A 94 -17.39 2.50 7.03
N TYR A 95 -17.58 2.97 5.80
CA TYR A 95 -17.98 2.11 4.67
C TYR A 95 -16.79 1.42 4.01
N TRP A 96 -15.60 2.01 4.07
CA TRP A 96 -14.40 1.37 3.54
C TRP A 96 -13.90 0.24 4.42
N LEU A 97 -14.03 0.37 5.75
CA LEU A 97 -13.66 -0.66 6.69
C LEU A 97 -14.56 -1.90 6.47
N GLU A 98 -13.94 -2.99 6.08
CA GLU A 98 -14.64 -4.25 5.81
C GLU A 98 -14.76 -5.04 7.11
N LYS A 99 -15.98 -5.44 7.46
CA LYS A 99 -16.20 -6.32 8.61
C LYS A 99 -15.38 -7.60 8.47
N GLY A 100 -14.65 -7.97 9.53
CA GLY A 100 -13.86 -9.20 9.58
C GLY A 100 -12.50 -9.12 8.89
N ARG A 101 -12.04 -7.92 8.53
CA ARG A 101 -10.66 -7.70 8.08
C ARG A 101 -9.99 -6.69 8.98
N ASP A 102 -8.96 -7.12 9.68
CA ASP A 102 -8.27 -6.26 10.63
C ASP A 102 -7.47 -5.17 9.93
N ILE A 103 -7.24 -4.07 10.65
CA ILE A 103 -6.51 -2.91 10.14
C ILE A 103 -5.33 -2.49 11.03
N LEU A 104 -4.42 -1.73 10.43
CA LEU A 104 -3.45 -0.90 11.12
C LEU A 104 -3.60 0.55 10.64
N VAL A 105 -3.47 1.48 11.56
CA VAL A 105 -3.36 2.92 11.25
C VAL A 105 -1.91 3.31 11.43
N LEU A 106 -1.32 3.89 10.38
CA LEU A 106 0.06 4.36 10.38
C LEU A 106 0.06 5.88 10.20
N ARG A 107 0.84 6.58 11.02
CA ARG A 107 0.97 8.04 10.99
C ARG A 107 2.42 8.45 10.73
N TYR A 108 2.60 9.49 9.93
CA TYR A 108 3.93 10.07 9.70
C TYR A 108 4.38 10.86 10.93
N LYS A 109 5.54 10.47 11.49
CA LYS A 109 6.05 11.00 12.77
C LYS A 109 6.30 12.51 12.76
N ASP A 110 6.74 13.05 11.62
CA ASP A 110 7.11 14.46 11.48
C ASP A 110 6.02 15.29 10.77
N MET A 111 4.77 14.80 10.80
CA MET A 111 3.63 15.50 10.21
C MET A 111 3.47 16.90 10.85
N ASN A 112 3.56 17.92 10.01
CA ASN A 112 3.28 19.31 10.37
C ASN A 112 2.22 19.91 9.44
N ASP A 113 1.68 21.07 9.78
CA ASP A 113 0.57 21.69 9.04
C ASP A 113 0.89 21.97 7.57
N GLU A 114 2.13 22.38 7.27
CA GLU A 114 2.55 22.66 5.89
C GLU A 114 2.67 21.37 5.07
N PHE A 115 3.26 20.31 5.65
CA PHE A 115 3.31 18.99 5.03
C PHE A 115 1.90 18.45 4.79
N LYS A 116 1.03 18.49 5.81
CA LYS A 116 -0.37 18.03 5.75
C LYS A 116 -1.14 18.75 4.65
N LYS A 117 -1.01 20.08 4.56
CA LYS A 117 -1.64 20.90 3.51
C LYS A 117 -1.17 20.53 2.10
N ARG A 118 0.15 20.33 1.91
CA ARG A 118 0.71 19.92 0.61
C ARG A 118 0.34 18.49 0.23
N LEU A 119 0.35 17.59 1.20
CA LEU A 119 -0.06 16.21 1.03
C LEU A 119 -1.50 16.14 0.50
N ILE A 120 -2.44 16.85 1.12
CA ILE A 120 -3.84 16.92 0.67
C ILE A 120 -3.94 17.49 -0.76
N LYS A 121 -3.18 18.55 -1.07
CA LYS A 121 -3.13 19.11 -2.43
C LYS A 121 -2.62 18.08 -3.45
N ASN A 122 -1.59 17.31 -3.08
CA ASN A 122 -1.06 16.25 -3.93
C ASN A 122 -2.05 15.08 -4.06
N MET A 123 -2.80 14.74 -3.01
CA MET A 123 -3.89 13.77 -3.13
C MET A 123 -4.86 14.17 -4.23
N GLU A 124 -5.32 15.44 -4.23
CA GLU A 124 -6.25 15.97 -5.21
C GLU A 124 -5.68 16.04 -6.62
N LYS A 125 -4.42 16.46 -6.76
CA LYS A 125 -3.70 16.54 -8.05
C LYS A 125 -3.61 15.19 -8.76
N TYR A 126 -3.43 14.11 -8.00
CA TYR A 126 -3.26 12.77 -8.53
C TYR A 126 -4.52 11.91 -8.49
N PHE A 127 -5.64 12.45 -7.97
CA PHE A 127 -6.95 11.81 -7.91
C PHE A 127 -7.61 11.64 -9.29
N GLY A 128 -8.52 10.68 -9.40
CA GLY A 128 -9.40 10.45 -10.54
C GLY A 128 -8.79 9.59 -11.65
N LYS A 129 -7.54 9.18 -11.50
CA LYS A 129 -6.84 8.33 -12.48
C LYS A 129 -7.28 6.88 -12.39
N ASN A 130 -7.13 6.15 -13.48
CA ASN A 130 -7.43 4.72 -13.52
C ASN A 130 -6.43 3.94 -12.67
N TYR A 131 -6.88 2.82 -12.13
CA TYR A 131 -6.00 1.84 -11.50
C TYR A 131 -5.03 1.28 -12.56
N LYS A 132 -3.73 1.31 -12.27
CA LYS A 132 -2.69 0.83 -13.17
C LYS A 132 -1.56 0.21 -12.36
N ILE A 133 -1.09 -0.97 -12.78
CA ILE A 133 0.12 -1.59 -12.25
C ILE A 133 1.28 -1.21 -13.16
N SER A 134 2.33 -0.64 -12.57
CA SER A 134 3.57 -0.26 -13.24
C SER A 134 4.74 -0.68 -12.35
N SER A 135 5.79 -1.25 -12.94
CA SER A 135 7.08 -1.45 -12.27
C SER A 135 7.91 -0.17 -12.21
N ASP A 136 7.54 0.85 -12.98
CA ASP A 136 8.03 2.22 -12.80
C ASP A 136 7.17 2.89 -11.72
N ARG A 137 7.71 2.97 -10.49
CA ARG A 137 7.06 3.60 -9.33
C ARG A 137 6.74 5.07 -9.55
N MET A 138 7.49 5.75 -10.45
CA MET A 138 7.29 7.16 -10.79
C MET A 138 6.22 7.39 -11.86
N ASN A 139 5.68 6.33 -12.48
CA ASN A 139 4.61 6.47 -13.47
C ASN A 139 3.35 7.03 -12.79
N THR A 140 2.83 8.13 -13.34
CA THR A 140 1.62 8.79 -12.81
C THR A 140 0.41 8.68 -13.74
N ASP A 141 0.44 7.86 -14.79
CA ASP A 141 -0.72 7.68 -15.69
C ASP A 141 -1.88 6.96 -15.00
N GLY A 142 -1.57 6.30 -13.89
CA GLY A 142 -2.47 5.60 -13.00
C GLY A 142 -1.66 5.02 -11.86
N PHE A 143 -2.33 4.55 -10.82
CA PHE A 143 -1.68 4.02 -9.63
C PHE A 143 -2.36 2.73 -9.18
N TYR A 144 -1.62 1.87 -8.49
CA TYR A 144 -2.21 0.92 -7.55
C TYR A 144 -2.21 1.51 -6.13
N CYS A 145 -2.90 0.88 -5.19
CA CYS A 145 -3.17 1.41 -3.86
C CYS A 145 -1.93 1.94 -3.13
N SER A 146 -0.93 1.07 -2.92
CA SER A 146 0.31 1.43 -2.24
C SER A 146 1.18 2.39 -3.04
N GLN A 147 1.21 2.30 -4.37
CA GLN A 147 1.96 3.27 -5.20
C GLN A 147 1.44 4.68 -4.99
N TYR A 148 0.12 4.85 -4.99
CA TYR A 148 -0.50 6.17 -4.82
C TYR A 148 -0.09 6.78 -3.49
N VAL A 149 -0.26 6.02 -2.39
CA VAL A 149 0.07 6.47 -1.04
C VAL A 149 1.55 6.83 -0.94
N TRP A 150 2.45 5.97 -1.42
CA TRP A 150 3.88 6.27 -1.44
C TRP A 150 4.19 7.52 -2.25
N TYR A 151 3.64 7.62 -3.46
CA TYR A 151 3.97 8.69 -4.40
C TYR A 151 3.55 10.06 -3.88
N ILE A 152 2.36 10.19 -3.27
CA ILE A 152 1.91 11.47 -2.71
C ILE A 152 2.79 11.94 -1.55
N TYR A 153 3.30 11.01 -0.73
CA TYR A 153 4.22 11.33 0.37
C TYR A 153 5.60 11.72 -0.17
N TYR A 154 6.12 10.92 -1.10
CA TYR A 154 7.39 11.16 -1.78
C TYR A 154 7.42 12.54 -2.45
N ILE A 155 6.43 12.83 -3.31
CA ILE A 155 6.40 14.12 -4.03
C ILE A 155 6.18 15.30 -3.08
N THR A 156 5.43 15.12 -1.99
CA THR A 156 5.23 16.18 -0.98
C THR A 156 6.55 16.54 -0.29
N ALA A 157 7.35 15.55 0.12
CA ALA A 157 8.67 15.80 0.71
C ALA A 157 9.63 16.45 -0.30
N GLN A 158 9.63 15.97 -1.55
CA GLN A 158 10.45 16.57 -2.62
C GLN A 158 10.08 18.04 -2.87
N GLU A 159 8.78 18.39 -2.88
CA GLU A 159 8.31 19.77 -3.00
C GLU A 159 8.69 20.66 -1.80
N MET A 160 9.04 20.04 -0.66
CA MET A 160 9.52 20.71 0.54
C MET A 160 11.06 20.67 0.66
N GLY A 161 11.76 20.07 -0.30
CA GLY A 161 13.22 20.06 -0.38
C GLY A 161 13.90 18.99 0.49
N PHE A 162 13.21 17.91 0.86
CA PHE A 162 13.82 16.80 1.59
C PHE A 162 13.42 15.43 1.01
N GLU A 163 14.15 14.39 1.42
CA GLU A 163 13.91 13.01 1.01
C GLU A 163 13.02 12.31 2.03
N LEU A 164 11.96 11.67 1.55
CA LEU A 164 11.08 10.81 2.32
C LEU A 164 10.72 9.61 1.45
N ASP A 165 11.27 8.44 1.77
CA ASP A 165 10.89 7.19 1.14
C ASP A 165 10.17 6.30 2.16
N LEU A 166 8.86 6.14 1.99
CA LEU A 166 8.05 5.29 2.85
C LEU A 166 8.16 3.79 2.48
N ASP A 167 8.75 3.48 1.33
CA ASP A 167 9.02 2.11 0.90
C ASP A 167 10.23 1.56 1.66
N SER A 168 9.98 0.60 2.55
CA SER A 168 11.02 0.03 3.41
C SER A 168 12.01 -0.89 2.68
N ASP A 169 11.68 -1.38 1.48
CA ASP A 169 12.49 -2.37 0.78
C ASP A 169 13.13 -1.90 -0.52
N GLY A 170 12.65 -0.78 -1.07
CA GLY A 170 13.20 -0.14 -2.26
C GLY A 170 13.06 -1.00 -3.53
N GLY A 171 12.12 -1.95 -3.53
CA GLY A 171 11.84 -2.83 -4.65
C GLY A 171 11.21 -2.10 -5.85
N ASN A 172 10.93 -2.84 -6.92
CA ASN A 172 10.26 -2.29 -8.11
C ASN A 172 8.76 -1.99 -7.88
N PHE A 173 8.19 -2.51 -6.79
CA PHE A 173 6.81 -2.31 -6.41
C PHE A 173 6.76 -1.93 -4.94
N VAL A 174 5.94 -0.93 -4.61
CA VAL A 174 5.64 -0.61 -3.23
C VAL A 174 4.48 -1.49 -2.78
N LEU A 175 4.62 -2.24 -1.71
CA LEU A 175 3.55 -3.09 -1.17
C LEU A 175 2.95 -2.45 0.10
N PRO A 176 1.67 -2.73 0.40
CA PRO A 176 1.03 -2.20 1.61
C PRO A 176 1.80 -2.48 2.92
N TYR A 177 2.54 -3.59 2.97
CA TYR A 177 3.27 -4.01 4.17
C TYR A 177 4.63 -3.29 4.33
N ASP A 178 5.14 -2.64 3.29
CA ASP A 178 6.39 -1.89 3.38
C ASP A 178 6.21 -0.66 4.28
N PHE A 179 5.01 -0.10 4.31
CA PHE A 179 4.65 0.99 5.22
C PHE A 179 4.75 0.59 6.70
N ILE A 180 4.42 -0.66 7.05
CA ILE A 180 4.49 -1.15 8.44
C ILE A 180 5.94 -1.17 8.94
N ASN A 181 6.88 -1.38 8.02
CA ASN A 181 8.31 -1.44 8.31
C ASN A 181 9.02 -0.10 8.17
N SER A 182 8.40 0.89 7.55
CA SER A 182 8.95 2.24 7.37
C SER A 182 9.38 2.86 8.71
N PRO A 183 10.61 3.40 8.83
CA PRO A 183 11.07 4.07 10.05
C PRO A 183 10.40 5.43 10.27
N TYR A 184 9.79 6.01 9.23
CA TYR A 184 9.12 7.30 9.25
C TYR A 184 7.68 7.22 9.78
N LEU A 185 7.12 6.01 9.84
CA LEU A 185 5.75 5.77 10.26
C LEU A 185 5.71 5.21 11.68
N GLU A 186 4.71 5.62 12.44
CA GLU A 186 4.35 5.03 13.73
C GLU A 186 2.97 4.38 13.66
N ILE A 187 2.73 3.37 14.50
CA ILE A 187 1.43 2.72 14.59
C ILE A 187 0.57 3.50 15.58
N VAL A 188 -0.62 3.91 15.16
CA VAL A 188 -1.58 4.62 16.00
C VAL A 188 -2.58 3.61 16.57
N ASN A 189 -2.59 3.47 17.90
CA ASN A 189 -3.48 2.58 18.65
C ASN A 189 -4.75 3.28 19.13
#